data_AF-A0A9P1DSV8-F1
#
_entry.id   AF-A0A9P1DSV8-F1
#
_cell.length_a   1.000
_cell.length_b   1.000
_cell.length_c   1.000
_cell.angle_alpha   90.00
_cell.angle_beta   90.00
_cell.angle_gamma   90.00
#
_symmetry.space_group_name_H-M   'P 1'
#
loop_
_entity.id
_entity.type
_entity.pdbx_description
1 polymer ?
#
loop_
_entity_poly.entity_id
_entity_poly.type
_entity_poly.pdbx_seq_one_letter_code
_entity_poly.pdbx_strand_id
1 'polypeptide(L)'
;MLLAQLFHDTAFGRDFFCGFSARRAPCVVSTVPVTRSNQRVPMTQKLASSASSSWLTNSLICMALYGFWGFLSKLALVKGLSASQEATIEKVGFFMLMPLVMKPSSNDSGSSSSISSRPKMAILAALMSGASAAVASLFYSRAMAEGDAGAVSALTASYPPVTLMLGMAFGGETLTKNKLLGSILTVLGALFFARK
;
A
#
# COMPACT_ATOMS: atom_id res chain seq x y z
N MET A 1 -22.20 18.12 -5.27
CA MET A 1 -23.50 17.43 -5.13
C MET A 1 -23.66 16.22 -6.06
N LEU A 2 -22.98 16.15 -7.21
CA LEU A 2 -23.04 14.97 -8.12
C LEU A 2 -22.32 13.69 -7.60
N LEU A 3 -21.37 13.83 -6.66
CA LEU A 3 -20.60 12.71 -6.09
C LEU A 3 -21.34 11.92 -5.00
N ALA A 4 -22.41 12.48 -4.42
CA ALA A 4 -23.22 11.79 -3.41
C ALA A 4 -24.28 10.87 -4.04
N GLN A 5 -24.77 11.19 -5.25
CA GLN A 5 -25.74 10.35 -5.96
C GLN A 5 -25.13 9.05 -6.49
N LEU A 6 -23.86 9.06 -6.94
CA LEU A 6 -23.19 7.85 -7.45
C LEU A 6 -22.86 6.82 -6.36
N PHE A 7 -22.82 7.23 -5.09
CA PHE A 7 -22.64 6.32 -3.94
C PHE A 7 -23.94 5.70 -3.44
N HIS A 8 -25.11 6.24 -3.82
CA HIS A 8 -26.40 5.77 -3.32
C HIS A 8 -27.08 4.74 -4.24
N ASP A 9 -26.70 4.67 -5.52
CA ASP A 9 -27.34 3.80 -6.52
C ASP A 9 -26.56 2.52 -6.86
N THR A 10 -25.35 2.34 -6.34
CA THR A 10 -24.68 1.04 -6.45
C THR A 10 -25.12 0.17 -5.28
N ALA A 11 -25.60 -1.03 -5.59
CA ALA A 11 -26.08 -2.07 -4.67
C ALA A 11 -24.98 -2.57 -3.70
N PHE A 12 -24.46 -1.66 -2.89
CA PHE A 12 -23.39 -1.84 -1.90
C PHE A 12 -23.84 -2.68 -0.69
N GLY A 13 -25.12 -3.02 -0.59
CA GLY A 13 -25.70 -3.67 0.60
C GLY A 13 -26.20 -5.11 0.43
N ARG A 14 -26.28 -5.69 -0.77
CA ARG A 14 -26.88 -7.04 -0.96
C ARG A 14 -25.95 -8.10 -1.54
N ASP A 15 -24.98 -7.71 -2.36
CA ASP A 15 -24.07 -8.71 -2.97
C ASP A 15 -22.85 -9.03 -2.09
N PHE A 16 -22.58 -8.22 -1.06
CA PHE A 16 -21.56 -8.51 -0.05
C PHE A 16 -21.94 -9.71 0.85
N PHE A 17 -23.23 -10.03 0.96
CA PHE A 17 -23.74 -11.13 1.79
C PHE A 17 -24.03 -12.43 1.02
N CYS A 18 -24.04 -12.42 -0.32
CA CYS A 18 -24.53 -13.54 -1.12
C CYS A 18 -23.45 -14.33 -1.89
N GLY A 19 -22.17 -14.08 -1.61
CA GLY A 19 -21.03 -14.84 -2.17
C GLY A 19 -20.42 -15.89 -1.24
N PHE A 20 -20.87 -15.97 0.02
CA PHE A 20 -20.32 -16.87 1.04
C PHE A 20 -21.38 -17.90 1.49
N SER A 21 -21.98 -18.60 0.53
CA SER A 21 -22.73 -19.83 0.82
C SER A 21 -22.54 -20.85 -0.30
N ALA A 22 -22.18 -22.07 0.11
CA ALA A 22 -22.15 -23.30 -0.67
C ALA A 22 -20.98 -23.51 -1.66
N ARG A 23 -19.83 -23.96 -1.12
CA ARG A 23 -19.25 -25.23 -1.59
C ARG A 23 -19.05 -26.17 -0.41
N ARG A 24 -20.03 -27.05 -0.22
CA ARG A 24 -19.88 -28.36 0.40
C ARG A 24 -18.80 -29.11 -0.41
N ALA A 25 -17.70 -29.47 0.23
CA ALA A 25 -16.86 -30.58 -0.20
C ALA A 25 -16.85 -31.62 0.94
N PRO A 26 -16.99 -32.92 0.61
CA PRO A 26 -17.33 -33.96 1.57
C PRO A 26 -16.23 -34.27 2.56
N CYS A 27 -16.65 -34.61 3.79
CA CYS A 27 -15.84 -35.25 4.82
C CYS A 27 -15.12 -36.48 4.26
N VAL A 28 -13.80 -36.39 4.09
CA VAL A 28 -12.92 -37.56 4.10
C VAL A 28 -12.20 -37.54 5.43
N VAL A 29 -12.73 -38.32 6.38
CA VAL A 29 -12.09 -38.66 7.64
C VAL A 29 -10.87 -39.50 7.29
N SER A 30 -9.69 -38.89 7.30
CA SER A 30 -8.42 -39.63 7.29
C SER A 30 -7.84 -39.57 8.69
N THR A 31 -7.95 -40.69 9.41
CA THR A 31 -7.37 -40.91 10.74
C THR A 31 -5.84 -40.89 10.65
N VAL A 32 -5.23 -39.74 10.93
CA VAL A 32 -3.79 -39.63 11.16
C VAL A 32 -3.53 -39.82 12.66
N PRO A 33 -2.71 -40.79 13.10
CA PRO A 33 -2.41 -40.98 14.51
C PRO A 33 -1.60 -39.79 15.04
N VAL A 34 -2.13 -39.16 16.10
CA VAL A 34 -1.49 -38.06 16.83
C VAL A 34 -0.40 -38.61 17.74
N THR A 35 0.85 -38.61 17.26
CA THR A 35 2.03 -38.71 18.12
C THR A 35 2.28 -37.35 18.77
N ARG A 36 1.83 -37.22 20.03
CA ARG A 36 1.99 -36.05 20.88
C ARG A 36 3.45 -35.94 21.34
N SER A 37 4.33 -35.32 20.54
CA SER A 37 5.66 -34.94 21.01
C SER A 37 5.61 -33.54 21.64
N ASN A 38 5.99 -33.51 22.91
CA ASN A 38 5.98 -32.37 23.82
C ASN A 38 7.18 -31.46 23.51
N GLN A 39 7.04 -30.51 22.59
CA GLN A 39 8.04 -29.46 22.39
C GLN A 39 7.62 -28.16 23.09
N ARG A 40 8.15 -27.97 24.30
CA ARG A 40 8.27 -26.65 24.94
C ARG A 40 9.24 -25.82 24.10
N VAL A 41 8.72 -24.96 23.23
CA VAL A 41 9.55 -24.03 22.46
C VAL A 41 9.94 -22.87 23.38
N PRO A 42 11.24 -22.60 23.60
CA PRO A 42 11.67 -21.50 24.48
C PRO A 42 11.22 -20.15 23.91
N MET A 43 10.59 -19.34 24.77
CA MET A 43 9.94 -18.06 24.49
C MET A 43 10.88 -16.99 23.89
N THR A 44 12.19 -17.19 23.97
CA THR A 44 13.24 -16.28 23.49
C THR A 44 13.47 -16.34 21.97
N GLN A 45 13.02 -17.39 21.28
CA GLN A 45 13.29 -17.55 19.84
C GLN A 45 12.25 -16.86 18.93
N LYS A 46 11.10 -16.45 19.48
CA LYS A 46 10.00 -15.84 18.71
C LYS A 46 10.21 -14.35 18.37
N LEU A 47 11.15 -13.69 19.04
CA LEU A 47 11.45 -12.27 18.81
C LEU A 47 12.50 -12.05 17.70
N ALA A 48 13.35 -13.04 17.41
CA ALA A 48 14.44 -12.90 16.45
C ALA A 48 14.14 -13.50 15.06
N SER A 49 13.15 -14.39 14.92
CA SER A 49 12.85 -15.05 13.64
C SER A 49 12.01 -14.22 12.66
N SER A 50 11.49 -13.06 13.08
CA SER A 50 10.66 -12.20 12.22
C SER A 50 11.45 -11.16 11.42
N ALA A 51 12.77 -11.06 11.61
CA ALA A 51 13.61 -10.06 10.93
C ALA A 51 14.05 -10.47 9.51
N SER A 52 13.82 -11.73 9.10
CA SER A 52 14.12 -12.22 7.74
C SER A 52 12.83 -12.67 7.05
N SER A 53 11.88 -11.75 6.90
CA SER A 53 10.73 -11.95 6.02
C SER A 53 10.90 -11.07 4.79
N SER A 54 10.72 -11.64 3.60
CA SER A 54 10.87 -10.92 2.32
C SER A 54 10.07 -9.62 2.25
N TRP A 55 8.89 -9.56 2.90
CA TRP A 55 8.06 -8.34 2.96
C TRP A 55 8.74 -7.20 3.73
N LEU A 56 9.47 -7.49 4.81
CA LEU A 56 10.15 -6.48 5.61
C LEU A 56 11.34 -5.91 4.84
N THR A 57 12.15 -6.77 4.22
CA THR A 57 13.27 -6.36 3.37
C THR A 57 12.80 -5.48 2.21
N ASN A 58 11.73 -5.88 1.52
CA ASN A 58 11.13 -5.07 0.45
C ASN A 58 10.64 -3.71 0.96
N SER A 59 10.09 -3.65 2.18
CA SER A 59 9.62 -2.40 2.78
C SER A 59 10.77 -1.46 3.14
N LEU A 60 11.88 -1.99 3.65
CA LEU A 60 13.08 -1.21 3.96
C LEU A 60 13.75 -0.66 2.70
N ILE A 61 13.85 -1.47 1.64
CA ILE A 61 14.35 -1.01 0.34
C ILE A 61 13.45 0.10 -0.22
N CYS A 62 12.12 -0.08 -0.15
CA CYS A 62 11.15 0.93 -0.56
C CYS A 62 11.33 2.24 0.21
N MET A 63 11.50 2.17 1.54
CA MET A 63 11.72 3.34 2.39
C MET A 63 12.97 4.12 1.97
N ALA A 64 14.08 3.44 1.69
CA ALA A 64 15.32 4.08 1.23
C ALA A 64 15.15 4.73 -0.15
N LEU A 65 14.52 4.04 -1.09
CA LEU A 65 14.26 4.56 -2.44
C LEU A 65 13.31 5.76 -2.43
N TYR A 66 12.26 5.74 -1.60
CA TYR A 66 11.33 6.85 -1.44
C TYR A 66 12.00 8.08 -0.82
N GLY A 67 12.90 7.89 0.15
CA GLY A 67 13.71 8.98 0.70
C GLY A 67 14.63 9.60 -0.35
N PHE A 68 15.32 8.77 -1.14
CA PHE A 68 16.18 9.24 -2.23
C PHE A 68 15.39 9.97 -3.32
N TRP A 69 14.21 9.45 -3.68
CA TRP A 69 13.29 10.07 -4.63
C TRP A 69 12.85 11.48 -4.18
N GLY A 70 12.41 11.63 -2.92
CA GLY A 70 11.99 12.94 -2.39
C GLY A 70 13.13 13.97 -2.38
N PHE A 71 14.35 13.53 -2.04
CA PHE A 71 15.55 14.36 -2.13
C PHE A 71 15.83 14.83 -3.57
N LEU A 72 15.81 13.91 -4.55
CA LEU A 72 16.02 14.24 -5.95
C LEU A 72 14.93 15.19 -6.49
N SER A 73 13.67 14.99 -6.11
CA SER A 73 12.56 15.87 -6.46
C SER A 73 12.81 17.30 -5.97
N LYS A 74 13.19 17.47 -4.69
CA LYS A 74 13.55 18.79 -4.16
C LYS A 74 14.77 19.38 -4.87
N LEU A 75 15.80 18.58 -5.13
CA LEU A 75 17.00 19.03 -5.83
C LEU A 75 16.67 19.57 -7.23
N ALA A 76 15.79 18.90 -7.97
CA ALA A 76 15.35 19.35 -9.29
C ALA A 76 14.67 20.73 -9.22
N LEU A 77 13.82 20.96 -8.22
CA LEU A 77 13.16 22.26 -8.00
C LEU A 77 14.18 23.35 -7.65
N VAL A 78 15.14 23.06 -6.78
CA VAL A 78 16.21 24.02 -6.40
C VAL A 78 17.11 24.37 -7.59
N LYS A 79 17.29 23.43 -8.54
CA LYS A 79 18.04 23.66 -9.79
C LYS A 79 17.24 24.45 -10.84
N GLY A 80 16.02 24.85 -10.54
CA GLY A 80 15.25 25.80 -11.35
C GLY A 80 14.08 25.19 -12.13
N LEU A 81 13.72 23.93 -11.90
CA LEU A 81 12.52 23.36 -12.51
C LEU A 81 11.26 23.88 -11.81
N SER A 82 10.23 24.21 -12.60
CA SER A 82 8.88 24.45 -12.06
C SER A 82 8.28 23.14 -11.51
N ALA A 83 7.40 23.24 -10.50
CA ALA A 83 6.71 22.08 -9.92
C ALA A 83 5.94 21.22 -10.94
N SER A 84 5.40 21.85 -11.99
CA SER A 84 4.71 21.13 -13.07
C SER A 84 5.68 20.40 -14.02
N GLN A 85 6.85 20.99 -14.27
CA GLN A 85 7.88 20.41 -15.12
C GLN A 85 8.56 19.23 -14.43
N GLU A 86 8.87 19.37 -13.14
CA GLU A 86 9.43 18.30 -12.31
C GLU A 86 8.48 17.08 -12.28
N ALA A 87 7.20 17.29 -11.97
CA ALA A 87 6.21 16.21 -11.96
C ALA A 87 6.06 15.54 -13.34
N THR A 88 6.16 16.29 -14.43
CA THR A 88 6.06 15.73 -15.80
C THR A 88 7.27 14.87 -16.13
N ILE A 89 8.48 15.35 -15.85
CA ILE A 89 9.74 14.63 -16.10
C ILE A 89 9.81 13.36 -15.25
N GLU A 90 9.33 13.41 -14.00
CA GLU A 90 9.20 12.24 -13.14
C GLU A 90 8.37 11.13 -13.81
N LYS A 91 7.21 11.46 -14.41
CA LYS A 91 6.37 10.46 -15.09
C LYS A 91 7.01 9.89 -16.35
N VAL A 92 7.81 10.69 -17.07
CA VAL A 92 8.62 10.19 -18.18
C VAL A 92 9.64 9.15 -17.68
N GLY A 93 10.28 9.42 -16.54
CA GLY A 93 11.18 8.45 -15.88
C GLY A 93 10.47 7.16 -15.49
N PHE A 94 9.28 7.25 -14.89
CA PHE A 94 8.45 6.07 -14.57
C PHE A 94 8.07 5.26 -15.82
N PHE A 95 7.69 5.94 -16.90
CA PHE A 95 7.35 5.27 -18.16
C PHE A 95 8.55 4.52 -18.76
N MET A 96 9.76 5.10 -18.67
CA MET A 96 10.99 4.46 -19.15
C MET A 96 11.35 3.20 -18.35
N LEU A 97 11.02 3.15 -17.06
CA LEU A 97 11.27 1.99 -16.19
C LEU A 97 10.16 0.92 -16.23
N MET A 98 9.04 1.22 -16.89
CA MET A 98 7.88 0.32 -16.97
C MET A 98 8.23 -1.10 -17.50
N PRO A 99 9.07 -1.27 -18.54
CA PRO A 99 9.46 -2.60 -19.03
C PRO A 99 10.18 -3.45 -17.98
N LEU A 100 10.90 -2.83 -17.04
CA LEU A 100 11.60 -3.54 -15.96
C LEU A 100 10.60 -4.11 -14.94
N VAL A 101 9.52 -3.38 -14.68
CA VAL A 101 8.46 -3.74 -13.73
C VAL A 101 7.56 -4.85 -14.29
N MET A 102 7.38 -4.91 -15.61
CA MET A 102 6.58 -5.96 -16.26
C MET A 102 7.23 -7.35 -16.28
N LYS A 103 8.46 -7.50 -15.78
CA LYS A 103 9.14 -8.80 -15.77
C LYS A 103 8.31 -9.81 -14.96
N PRO A 104 7.91 -10.95 -15.56
CA PRO A 104 7.11 -11.96 -14.87
C PRO A 104 7.81 -12.39 -13.58
N SER A 105 7.08 -12.30 -12.47
CA SER A 105 7.58 -12.74 -11.17
C SER A 105 7.65 -14.27 -11.17
N SER A 106 8.78 -14.83 -10.75
CA SER A 106 8.99 -16.29 -10.72
C SER A 106 8.06 -17.04 -9.75
N ASN A 107 7.26 -16.32 -8.96
CA ASN A 107 6.20 -16.88 -8.11
C ASN A 107 4.83 -17.00 -8.82
N ASP A 108 4.67 -16.49 -10.04
CA ASP A 108 3.48 -16.72 -10.85
C ASP A 108 3.57 -18.10 -11.54
N SER A 109 3.51 -19.14 -10.71
CA SER A 109 3.44 -20.53 -11.13
C SER A 109 2.07 -20.83 -11.72
N GLY A 110 1.87 -20.52 -12.99
CA GLY A 110 0.77 -21.07 -13.75
C GLY A 110 0.10 -20.08 -14.69
N SER A 111 0.26 -20.38 -15.99
CA SER A 111 -0.56 -19.89 -17.10
C SER A 111 -0.52 -18.39 -17.36
N SER A 112 -0.05 -18.05 -18.56
CA SER A 112 -0.22 -16.79 -19.29
C SER A 112 -1.70 -16.38 -19.45
N SER A 113 -2.40 -16.24 -18.33
CA SER A 113 -3.76 -15.79 -18.24
C SER A 113 -3.73 -14.29 -18.46
N SER A 114 -4.12 -13.89 -19.68
CA SER A 114 -4.23 -12.49 -20.08
C SER A 114 -4.85 -11.64 -18.97
N ILE A 115 -4.42 -10.38 -18.82
CA ILE A 115 -5.00 -9.39 -17.88
C ILE A 115 -6.54 -9.40 -17.91
N SER A 116 -7.14 -9.69 -19.08
CA SER A 116 -8.58 -9.80 -19.27
C SER A 116 -9.29 -10.87 -18.43
N SER A 117 -8.60 -11.89 -17.90
CA SER A 117 -9.22 -12.93 -17.06
C SER A 117 -9.24 -12.57 -15.56
N ARG A 118 -8.66 -11.41 -15.19
CA ARG A 118 -8.63 -10.94 -13.80
C ARG A 118 -9.96 -10.24 -13.44
N PRO A 119 -10.33 -10.21 -12.14
CA PRO A 119 -11.57 -9.56 -11.72
C PRO A 119 -11.57 -8.08 -12.11
N LYS A 120 -12.62 -7.63 -12.82
CA LYS A 120 -12.76 -6.25 -13.33
C LYS A 120 -12.61 -5.20 -12.23
N MET A 121 -13.07 -5.51 -11.01
CA MET A 121 -12.91 -4.65 -9.84
C MET A 121 -11.44 -4.42 -9.46
N ALA A 122 -10.59 -5.44 -9.54
CA ALA A 122 -9.16 -5.28 -9.22
C ALA A 122 -8.45 -4.42 -10.26
N ILE A 123 -8.81 -4.58 -11.54
CA ILE A 123 -8.29 -3.73 -12.62
C ILE A 123 -8.73 -2.28 -12.41
N LEU A 124 -10.00 -2.04 -12.08
CA LEU A 124 -10.50 -0.69 -11.81
C LEU A 124 -9.84 -0.08 -10.57
N ALA A 125 -9.66 -0.84 -9.49
CA ALA A 125 -8.99 -0.39 -8.28
C ALA A 125 -7.52 -0.03 -8.55
N ALA A 126 -6.81 -0.83 -9.37
CA ALA A 126 -5.44 -0.52 -9.78
C ALA A 126 -5.37 0.76 -10.63
N LEU A 127 -6.31 0.96 -11.56
CA LEU A 127 -6.39 2.19 -12.36
C LEU A 127 -6.68 3.42 -11.49
N MET A 128 -7.60 3.30 -10.54
CA MET A 128 -7.92 4.37 -9.59
C MET A 128 -6.73 4.69 -8.66
N SER A 129 -5.98 3.67 -8.24
CA SER A 129 -4.74 3.84 -7.49
C SER A 129 -3.68 4.61 -8.29
N GLY A 130 -3.50 4.27 -9.58
CA GLY A 130 -2.60 5.01 -10.46
C GLY A 130 -3.03 6.46 -10.69
N ALA A 131 -4.32 6.70 -10.92
CA ALA A 131 -4.87 8.03 -11.10
C ALA A 131 -4.72 8.90 -9.84
N SER A 132 -5.01 8.34 -8.65
CA SER A 132 -4.83 9.06 -7.39
C SER A 132 -3.36 9.38 -7.11
N ALA A 133 -2.43 8.46 -7.41
CA ALA A 133 -1.00 8.70 -7.30
C ALA A 133 -0.52 9.84 -8.23
N ALA A 134 -1.01 9.89 -9.47
CA ALA A 134 -0.66 10.97 -10.40
C ALA A 134 -1.15 12.34 -9.90
N VAL A 135 -2.41 12.41 -9.43
CA VAL A 135 -2.95 13.66 -8.84
C VAL A 135 -2.17 14.03 -7.57
N ALA A 136 -1.88 13.08 -6.70
CA ALA A 136 -1.12 13.30 -5.48
C ALA A 136 0.29 13.84 -5.77
N SER A 137 0.97 13.33 -6.80
CA SER A 137 2.29 13.86 -7.18
C SER A 137 2.27 15.33 -7.58
N LEU A 138 1.21 15.84 -8.21
CA LEU A 138 1.10 17.27 -8.54
C LEU A 138 1.04 18.14 -7.28
N PHE A 139 0.32 17.69 -6.26
CA PHE A 139 0.27 18.39 -4.98
C PHE A 139 1.57 18.25 -4.19
N TYR A 140 2.22 17.07 -4.27
CA TYR A 140 3.52 16.84 -3.65
C TYR A 140 4.59 17.78 -4.22
N SER A 141 4.73 17.87 -5.54
CA SER A 141 5.72 18.75 -6.19
C SER A 141 5.47 20.22 -5.85
N ARG A 142 4.21 20.66 -5.74
CA ARG A 142 3.87 22.01 -5.27
C ARG A 142 4.27 22.24 -3.82
N ALA A 143 3.95 21.30 -2.92
CA ALA A 143 4.35 21.38 -1.52
C ALA A 143 5.88 21.38 -1.37
N MET A 144 6.58 20.59 -2.17
CA MET A 144 8.04 20.57 -2.22
C MET A 144 8.66 21.87 -2.76
N ALA A 145 7.96 22.61 -3.63
CA ALA A 145 8.45 23.90 -4.10
C ALA A 145 8.42 24.95 -2.98
N GLU A 146 7.39 24.92 -2.13
CA GLU A 146 7.15 25.93 -1.09
C GLU A 146 7.74 25.58 0.28
N GLY A 147 7.78 24.29 0.61
CA GLY A 147 8.11 23.78 1.94
C GLY A 147 9.52 23.19 2.08
N ASP A 148 9.87 22.85 3.32
CA ASP A 148 11.08 22.06 3.61
C ASP A 148 10.89 20.59 3.19
N ALA A 149 11.92 19.99 2.60
CA ALA A 149 11.83 18.63 2.07
C ALA A 149 11.59 17.58 3.16
N GLY A 150 12.15 17.78 4.35
CA GLY A 150 11.93 16.90 5.50
C GLY A 150 10.50 17.01 6.01
N ALA A 151 10.00 18.23 6.19
CA ALA A 151 8.63 18.48 6.62
C ALA A 151 7.58 17.90 5.66
N VAL A 152 7.72 18.19 4.35
CA VAL A 152 6.79 17.71 3.32
C VAL A 152 6.81 16.19 3.22
N SER A 153 8.00 15.59 3.18
CA SER A 153 8.14 14.12 3.11
C SER A 153 7.55 13.43 4.34
N ALA A 154 7.85 13.92 5.55
CA ALA A 154 7.31 13.36 6.79
C ALA A 154 5.77 13.41 6.83
N LEU A 155 5.19 14.54 6.41
CA LEU A 155 3.74 14.69 6.35
C LEU A 155 3.12 13.76 5.32
N THR A 156 3.69 13.66 4.12
CA THR A 156 3.17 12.74 3.10
C THR A 156 3.34 11.28 3.47
N ALA A 157 4.43 10.89 4.14
CA ALA A 157 4.64 9.53 4.64
C ALA A 157 3.69 9.15 5.79
N SER A 158 2.98 10.13 6.38
CA SER A 158 1.99 9.92 7.43
C SER A 158 0.61 9.51 6.94
N TYR A 159 0.48 9.00 5.70
CA TYR A 159 -0.75 8.41 5.19
C TYR A 159 -1.23 7.08 5.84
N PRO A 160 -0.41 6.27 6.57
CA PRO A 160 -0.88 5.02 7.16
C PRO A 160 -2.18 5.08 8.01
N PRO A 161 -2.43 6.12 8.83
CA PRO A 161 -3.74 6.37 9.45
C PRO A 161 -4.91 6.37 8.46
N VAL A 162 -4.75 7.03 7.32
CA VAL A 162 -5.79 7.11 6.27
C VAL A 162 -5.98 5.72 5.65
N THR A 163 -4.89 5.02 5.32
CA THR A 163 -4.96 3.64 4.81
C THR A 163 -5.62 2.69 5.81
N LEU A 164 -5.34 2.85 7.11
CA LEU A 164 -5.97 2.05 8.17
C LEU A 164 -7.47 2.32 8.24
N MET A 165 -7.90 3.58 8.14
CA MET A 165 -9.33 3.94 8.09
C MET A 165 -10.04 3.35 6.87
N LEU A 166 -9.43 3.42 5.69
CA LEU A 166 -9.98 2.79 4.49
C LEU A 166 -9.97 1.26 4.58
N GLY A 167 -8.92 0.67 5.16
CA GLY A 167 -8.80 -0.77 5.39
C GLY A 167 -9.87 -1.30 6.33
N MET A 168 -10.28 -0.51 7.33
CA MET A 168 -11.46 -0.82 8.14
C MET A 168 -12.77 -0.73 7.34
N ALA A 169 -12.95 0.37 6.61
CA ALA A 169 -14.21 0.67 5.93
C ALA A 169 -14.51 -0.30 4.78
N PHE A 170 -13.49 -0.69 4.00
CA PHE A 170 -13.65 -1.50 2.80
C PHE A 170 -13.01 -2.89 2.91
N GLY A 171 -11.93 -3.02 3.69
CA GLY A 171 -11.14 -4.26 3.79
C GLY A 171 -11.53 -5.17 4.96
N GLY A 172 -12.39 -4.69 5.88
CA GLY A 172 -12.76 -5.44 7.08
C GLY A 172 -11.61 -5.66 8.06
N GLU A 173 -10.53 -4.86 7.98
CA GLU A 173 -9.41 -5.00 8.91
C GLU A 173 -9.83 -4.69 10.36
N THR A 174 -9.44 -5.56 11.29
CA THR A 174 -9.68 -5.32 12.72
C THR A 174 -8.68 -4.34 13.30
N LEU A 175 -9.17 -3.32 14.01
CA LEU A 175 -8.33 -2.40 14.76
C LEU A 175 -7.78 -3.08 16.01
N THR A 176 -6.48 -3.26 16.03
CA THR A 176 -5.75 -3.54 17.26
C THR A 176 -5.29 -2.24 17.90
N LYS A 177 -5.22 -2.22 19.24
CA LYS A 177 -4.74 -1.06 20.01
C LYS A 177 -3.33 -0.61 19.55
N ASN A 178 -2.50 -1.56 19.14
CA ASN A 178 -1.15 -1.29 18.65
C ASN A 178 -1.15 -0.55 17.30
N LYS A 179 -2.02 -0.92 16.35
CA LYS A 179 -2.18 -0.21 15.07
C LYS A 179 -2.66 1.23 15.30
N LEU A 180 -3.57 1.43 16.25
CA LEU A 180 -4.06 2.76 16.61
C LEU A 180 -2.98 3.63 17.24
N LEU A 181 -2.21 3.09 18.20
CA LEU A 181 -1.10 3.83 18.83
C LEU A 181 -0.03 4.21 17.81
N GLY A 182 0.36 3.28 16.93
CA GLY A 182 1.31 3.55 15.85
C GLY A 182 0.80 4.65 14.92
N SER A 183 -0.46 4.57 14.51
CA SER A 183 -1.13 5.58 13.69
C SER A 183 -1.06 6.99 14.32
N ILE A 184 -1.40 7.11 15.61
CA ILE A 184 -1.33 8.39 16.34
C ILE A 184 0.12 8.92 16.39
N LEU A 185 1.09 8.05 16.71
CA LEU A 185 2.50 8.44 16.76
C LEU A 185 3.02 8.92 15.40
N THR A 186 2.60 8.28 14.30
CA THR A 186 2.97 8.68 12.94
C THR A 186 2.49 10.10 12.63
N VAL A 187 1.23 10.44 12.97
CA VAL A 187 0.70 11.79 12.76
C VAL A 187 1.43 12.81 13.63
N LEU A 188 1.64 12.51 14.92
CA LEU A 188 2.34 13.41 15.83
C LEU A 188 3.78 13.69 15.39
N GLY A 189 4.51 12.65 14.96
CA GLY A 189 5.87 12.79 14.43
C GLY A 189 5.92 13.65 13.18
N ALA A 190 4.99 13.45 12.24
CA ALA A 190 4.88 14.28 11.05
C ALA A 190 4.55 15.75 11.36
N LEU A 191 3.64 16.00 12.30
CA LEU A 191 3.32 17.35 12.76
C LEU A 191 4.51 18.02 13.45
N PHE A 192 5.36 17.26 14.13
CA PHE A 192 6.58 17.79 14.74
C PHE A 192 7.59 18.23 13.69
N PHE A 193 7.78 17.45 12.62
CA PHE A 193 8.60 17.83 11.47
C PHE A 193 8.08 19.08 10.73
N ALA A 194 6.76 19.28 10.70
CA ALA A 194 6.15 20.43 10.03
C ALA A 194 6.22 21.73 10.85
N ARG A 195 6.60 21.67 12.12
CA ARG A 195 6.77 22.86 12.97
C ARG A 195 8.12 23.51 12.70
N LYS A 196 8.10 24.81 12.41
CA LYS A 196 9.29 25.66 12.25
C LYS A 196 9.94 25.96 13.59
#